data_AF-A0A239DV08-F1
#
_entry.id   AF-A0A239DV08-F1
#
_cell.length_a   1.000
_cell.length_b   1.000
_cell.length_c   1.000
_cell.angle_alpha   90.00
_cell.angle_beta   90.00
_cell.angle_gamma   90.00
#
_symmetry.space_group_name_H-M   'P 1'
#
loop_
_entity.id
_entity.type
_entity.pdbx_description
1 polymer ?
#
loop_
_entity_poly.entity_id
_entity_poly.type
_entity_poly.pdbx_seq_one_letter_code
_entity_poly.pdbx_strand_id
1 'polypeptide(L)' 'MALEITETKMTATTNGKVIATATRTGNAWHATTWPTPLDRNGAITALTLAELTLIHGEHDPCVIDLREELTRG' A
#
# COMPACT_ATOMS: atom_id res chain seq x y z
N MET A 1 5.16 11.12 2.35
CA MET A 1 5.82 9.80 2.33
C MET A 1 7.02 9.77 1.40
N ALA A 2 7.98 8.89 1.68
CA ALA A 2 8.97 8.39 0.73
C ALA A 2 8.64 6.93 0.39
N LEU A 3 8.63 6.60 -0.90
CA LEU A 3 8.39 5.24 -1.40
C LEU A 3 9.65 4.74 -2.09
N GLU A 4 10.25 3.69 -1.52
CA GLU A 4 11.36 2.98 -2.14
C GLU A 4 10.85 1.70 -2.80
N ILE A 5 11.27 1.46 -4.04
CA ILE A 5 10.87 0.29 -4.83
C ILE A 5 12.11 -0.37 -5.39
N THR A 6 12.28 -1.64 -5.06
CA THR A 6 13.27 -2.55 -5.63
C THR A 6 12.55 -3.65 -6.43
N GLU A 7 13.31 -4.58 -7.00
CA GLU A 7 12.73 -5.71 -7.74
C GLU A 7 11.85 -6.62 -6.87
N THR A 8 12.18 -6.76 -5.58
CA THR A 8 11.55 -7.74 -4.68
C THR A 8 10.88 -7.13 -3.46
N LYS A 9 11.11 -5.83 -3.19
CA LYS A 9 10.59 -5.14 -2.00
C LYS A 9 10.18 -3.71 -2.31
N MET A 10 9.06 -3.28 -1.73
CA MET A 10 8.65 -1.88 -1.62
C MET A 10 8.57 -1.48 -0.15
N THR A 11 8.91 -0.23 0.16
CA THR A 11 8.84 0.31 1.52
C THR A 11 8.30 1.72 1.50
N ALA A 12 7.21 1.95 2.23
CA ALA A 12 6.63 3.26 2.47
C ALA A 12 7.09 3.79 3.82
N THR A 13 7.68 4.98 3.83
CA THR A 13 8.20 5.64 5.02
C THR A 13 7.55 7.02 5.18
N THR A 14 7.04 7.31 6.37
CA THR A 14 6.50 8.63 6.74
C THR A 14 7.08 9.04 8.08
N ASN A 15 7.55 10.29 8.19
CA ASN A 15 8.22 10.83 9.39
C ASN A 15 9.38 9.94 9.89
N GLY A 16 10.17 9.38 8.96
CA GLY A 16 11.30 8.51 9.29
C GLY A 16 10.93 7.10 9.78
N LYS A 17 9.63 6.76 9.82
CA LYS A 17 9.15 5.43 10.22
C LYS A 17 8.57 4.68 9.03
N VAL A 18 8.93 3.41 8.90
CA VAL A 18 8.30 2.51 7.94
C VAL A 18 6.86 2.25 8.38
N ILE A 19 5.91 2.60 7.51
CA ILE A 19 4.47 2.45 7.77
C ILE A 19 3.87 1.24 7.05
N ALA A 20 4.46 0.83 5.92
CA ALA A 20 4.04 -0.34 5.17
C ALA A 20 5.19 -0.87 4.31
N THR A 21 5.17 -2.18 4.06
CA THR A 21 6.10 -2.83 3.12
C THR A 21 5.32 -3.74 2.19
N ALA A 22 5.81 -3.93 0.97
CA ALA A 22 5.34 -5.02 0.11
C ALA A 22 6.52 -5.90 -0.31
N THR A 23 6.32 -7.22 -0.31
CA THR A 23 7.34 -8.19 -0.76
C THR A 23 6.82 -9.01 -1.93
N ARG A 24 7.67 -9.23 -2.93
CA ARG A 24 7.34 -10.01 -4.11
C ARG A 24 7.51 -11.50 -3.86
N THR A 25 6.49 -12.27 -4.20
CA THR A 25 6.52 -13.75 -4.23
C THR A 25 6.05 -14.20 -5.59
N GLY A 26 6.97 -14.67 -6.43
CA GLY A 26 6.68 -14.96 -7.85
C GLY A 26 6.29 -13.69 -8.61
N ASN A 27 5.08 -13.68 -9.16
CA ASN A 27 4.53 -12.51 -9.89
C ASN A 27 3.60 -11.63 -9.04
N ALA A 28 3.35 -12.01 -7.79
CA ALA A 28 2.46 -11.28 -6.90
C ALA A 28 3.22 -10.50 -5.84
N TRP A 29 2.62 -9.43 -5.35
CA TRP A 29 3.11 -8.58 -4.29
C TRP A 29 2.22 -8.72 -3.05
N HIS A 30 2.84 -8.88 -1.88
CA HIS A 30 2.16 -9.01 -0.61
C HIS A 30 2.46 -7.77 0.23
N ALA A 31 1.48 -6.87 0.35
CA ALA A 31 1.60 -5.67 1.18
C ALA A 31 1.19 -5.98 2.62
N THR A 32 1.91 -5.46 3.61
CA THR A 32 1.60 -5.65 5.04
C THR A 32 0.26 -5.03 5.45
N THR A 33 -0.29 -4.15 4.63
CA THR A 33 -1.54 -3.41 4.85
C THR A 33 -2.68 -3.88 3.98
N TRP A 34 -2.51 -4.96 3.21
CA TRP A 34 -3.54 -5.51 2.33
C TRP A 34 -3.66 -7.02 2.49
N PRO A 35 -4.89 -7.59 2.53
CA PRO A 35 -5.08 -8.99 2.86
C PRO A 35 -4.76 -9.96 1.70
N THR A 36 -4.83 -9.51 0.46
CA THR A 36 -4.68 -10.38 -0.72
C THR A 36 -3.41 -10.05 -1.53
N PRO A 37 -2.89 -11.00 -2.33
CA PRO A 37 -1.81 -10.71 -3.25
C PRO A 37 -2.27 -9.71 -4.32
N LEU A 38 -1.39 -8.77 -4.65
CA LEU A 38 -1.63 -7.69 -5.60
C LEU A 38 -0.67 -7.80 -6.79
N ASP A 39 -0.99 -7.10 -7.87
CA ASP A 39 0.02 -6.76 -8.85
C ASP A 39 0.96 -5.65 -8.32
N ARG A 40 1.95 -5.26 -9.13
CA ARG A 40 2.92 -4.23 -8.75
C ARG A 40 2.25 -2.88 -8.43
N ASN A 41 1.24 -2.48 -9.20
CA ASN A 41 0.61 -1.18 -9.07
C ASN A 41 -0.37 -1.19 -7.89
N GLY A 42 -1.14 -2.26 -7.72
CA GLY A 42 -1.98 -2.49 -6.55
C GLY A 42 -1.16 -2.42 -5.27
N ALA A 43 0.04 -3.00 -5.22
CA ALA A 43 0.91 -2.90 -4.05
C ALA A 43 1.35 -1.47 -3.74
N ILE A 44 1.68 -0.67 -4.77
CA ILE A 44 1.99 0.76 -4.60
C ILE A 44 0.76 1.51 -4.06
N THR A 45 -0.43 1.20 -4.58
CA THR A 45 -1.69 1.77 -4.10
C THR A 45 -1.97 1.38 -2.65
N ALA A 46 -1.75 0.12 -2.26
CA ALA A 46 -1.90 -0.34 -0.87
C ALA A 46 -0.96 0.39 0.10
N LEU A 47 0.29 0.65 -0.34
CA LEU A 47 1.27 1.41 0.45
C LEU A 47 0.86 2.89 0.58
N THR A 48 0.28 3.46 -0.47
CA THR A 48 -0.24 4.84 -0.47
C THR A 48 -1.48 4.96 0.41
N LEU A 49 -2.39 3.99 0.32
CA LEU A 49 -3.58 3.89 1.16
C LEU A 49 -3.23 3.81 2.65
N ALA A 50 -2.12 3.16 3.00
CA ALA A 50 -1.63 3.14 4.37
C ALA A 50 -1.26 4.54 4.89
N GLU A 51 -0.60 5.37 4.07
CA GLU A 51 -0.32 6.77 4.42
C GLU A 51 -1.62 7.56 4.57
N LEU A 52 -2.53 7.47 3.59
CA LEU A 52 -3.80 8.21 3.61
C LEU A 52 -4.63 7.85 4.85
N THR A 53 -4.68 6.57 5.21
CA THR A 53 -5.36 6.10 6.43
C THR A 53 -4.75 6.71 7.69
N LEU A 54 -3.43 6.91 7.75
CA LEU A 54 -2.76 7.55 8.88
C LEU A 54 -3.01 9.05 8.98
N ILE A 55 -3.15 9.75 7.85
CA ILE A 55 -3.32 11.21 7.80
C ILE A 55 -4.78 11.60 7.98
N HIS A 56 -5.68 10.92 7.27
CA HIS A 56 -7.09 11.29 7.15
C HIS A 56 -8.02 10.41 8.00
N GLY A 57 -7.55 9.22 8.40
CA GLY A 57 -8.36 8.24 9.10
C GLY A 57 -9.04 7.24 8.17
N GLU A 58 -9.45 6.10 8.72
CA GLU A 58 -10.02 4.98 7.95
C GLU A 58 -11.41 5.29 7.35
N HIS A 59 -12.12 6.26 7.89
CA HIS A 59 -13.47 6.64 7.46
C HIS A 59 -13.49 7.86 6.54
N ASP A 60 -12.33 8.38 6.14
CA ASP A 60 -12.28 9.45 5.14
C ASP A 60 -12.81 8.93 3.79
N PRO A 61 -13.69 9.67 3.10
CA PRO A 61 -14.25 9.24 1.82
C PRO A 61 -13.18 8.87 0.78
N CYS A 62 -12.05 9.59 0.73
CA CYS A 62 -10.96 9.29 -0.19
C CYS A 62 -10.29 7.94 0.13
N VAL A 63 -10.15 7.61 1.42
CA VAL A 63 -9.60 6.33 1.88
C VAL A 63 -10.56 5.19 1.55
N ILE A 64 -11.87 5.39 1.75
CA ILE A 64 -12.90 4.41 1.41
C ILE A 64 -12.92 4.15 -0.10
N ASP A 65 -13.03 5.19 -0.91
CA ASP A 65 -13.11 5.07 -2.37
C ASP A 65 -11.88 4.35 -2.94
N LEU A 66 -10.68 4.74 -2.50
CA LEU A 66 -9.45 4.10 -2.98
C LEU A 66 -9.34 2.63 -2.53
N ARG A 67 -9.83 2.31 -1.32
CA ARG A 67 -9.90 0.93 -0.83
C ARG A 67 -10.86 0.09 -1.66
N GLU A 68 -12.01 0.63 -2.04
CA GLU A 68 -12.97 -0.05 -2.91
C GLU A 68 -12.39 -0.32 -4.29
N GLU A 69 -11.76 0.68 -4.92
CA GLU A 69 -11.10 0.53 -6.22
C GLU A 69 -10.04 -0.58 -6.18
N LEU A 70 -9.20 -0.59 -5.13
CA LEU A 70 -8.18 -1.62 -4.96
C LEU A 70 -8.76 -3.02 -4.73
N THR A 71 -10.00 -3.12 -4.23
CA THR A 71 -10.70 -4.40 -4.04
C THR A 71 -11.32 -4.92 -5.35
N ARG A 72 -11.62 -4.02 -6.30
CA ARG A 72 -12.26 -4.35 -7.59
C ARG A 72 -11.27 -4.71 -8.69
N GLY A 73 -10.00 -4.28 -8.57
CA GLY A 73 -8.91 -4.60 -9.50
C GLY A 73 -8.36 -6.00 -9.31
#